data_AF-A0A2D5P8Y2-F1
#
_entry.id   AF-A0A2D5P8Y2-F1
#
_cell.length_a   1.000
_cell.length_b   1.000
_cell.length_c   1.000
_cell.angle_alpha   90.00
_cell.angle_beta   90.00
_cell.angle_gamma   90.00
#
_symmetry.space_group_name_H-M   'P 1'
#
loop_
_entity.id
_entity.type
_entity.pdbx_description
1 polymer ?
#
loop_
_entity_poly.entity_id
_entity_poly.type
_entity_poly.pdbx_seq_one_letter_code
_entity_poly.pdbx_strand_id
1 'polypeptide(L)'
;MNLEQIQESLILNFDFEKITNILDKLNETYVKEDLLNNIKGLIKMAYLSREMEDVSFTSGHFIINRSYYEGEEVQYDLSFLLEVNSNLSYELEKPFETKNINEKEVLLKKKLEELLLINTNAYKEDNNNYTYEANIQRIERMIEVLD
;
A
#
# COMPACT_ATOMS: atom_id res chain seq x y z
N MET A 1 18.55 5.84 -30.73
CA MET A 1 19.73 6.30 -29.96
C MET A 1 20.36 5.10 -29.28
N ASN A 2 21.69 5.07 -29.14
CA ASN A 2 22.35 4.06 -28.32
C ASN A 2 22.29 4.46 -26.82
N LEU A 3 22.65 3.54 -25.92
CA LEU A 3 22.59 3.77 -24.47
C LEU A 3 23.41 4.99 -24.03
N GLU A 4 24.61 5.17 -24.60
CA GLU A 4 25.52 6.28 -24.26
C GLU A 4 24.91 7.64 -24.62
N GLN A 5 24.32 7.75 -25.82
CA GLN A 5 23.62 8.95 -26.26
C GLN A 5 22.44 9.30 -25.34
N ILE A 6 21.65 8.31 -24.93
CA ILE A 6 20.51 8.53 -24.03
C ILE A 6 21.02 9.00 -22.66
N GLN A 7 22.06 8.36 -22.13
CA GLN A 7 22.68 8.75 -20.87
C GLN A 7 23.20 10.19 -20.92
N GLU A 8 23.97 10.55 -21.93
CA GLU A 8 24.52 11.90 -22.09
C GLU A 8 23.40 12.95 -22.20
N SER A 9 22.40 12.72 -23.05
CA SER A 9 21.28 13.67 -23.23
C SER A 9 20.49 13.89 -21.94
N LEU A 10 20.17 12.83 -21.20
CA LEU A 10 19.38 12.96 -19.97
C LEU A 10 20.20 13.57 -18.82
N ILE A 11 21.47 13.18 -18.68
CA ILE A 11 22.35 13.68 -17.63
C ILE A 11 22.67 15.17 -17.84
N LEU A 12 22.87 15.62 -19.08
CA LEU A 12 23.16 17.03 -19.39
C LEU A 12 22.02 17.98 -18.98
N ASN A 13 20.79 17.49 -18.99
CA ASN A 13 19.61 18.28 -18.61
C ASN A 13 19.39 18.33 -17.08
N PHE A 14 20.20 17.62 -16.29
CA PHE A 14 20.06 17.55 -14.84
C PHE A 14 20.99 18.52 -14.11
N ASP A 15 20.41 19.36 -13.26
CA ASP A 15 21.14 20.23 -12.34
C ASP A 15 21.52 19.46 -11.07
N PHE A 16 22.66 18.76 -11.14
CA PHE A 16 23.19 17.98 -10.03
C PHE A 16 23.51 18.83 -8.80
N GLU A 17 23.93 20.08 -8.99
CA GLU A 17 24.26 20.97 -7.87
C GLU A 17 23.01 21.35 -7.09
N LYS A 18 21.92 21.66 -7.79
CA LYS A 18 20.63 21.90 -7.16
C LYS A 18 20.12 20.65 -6.44
N ILE A 19 20.26 19.46 -7.04
CA ILE A 19 19.83 18.21 -6.43
C ILE A 19 20.62 17.92 -5.15
N THR A 20 21.96 17.98 -5.19
CA THR A 20 22.79 17.77 -4.00
C THR A 20 22.45 18.78 -2.91
N ASN A 21 22.25 20.06 -3.27
CA ASN A 21 21.84 21.09 -2.31
C ASN A 21 20.48 20.80 -1.64
N ILE A 22 19.55 20.15 -2.34
CA ILE A 22 18.27 19.76 -1.74
C ILE A 22 18.44 18.55 -0.83
N LEU A 23 19.19 17.53 -1.26
CA LEU A 23 19.47 16.33 -0.47
C LEU A 23 20.24 16.69 0.82
N ASP A 24 21.21 17.58 0.74
CA ASP A 24 21.95 18.08 1.91
C ASP A 24 21.02 18.74 2.92
N LYS A 25 20.02 19.51 2.47
CA LYS A 25 19.00 20.12 3.35
C LYS A 25 18.08 19.10 4.01
N LEU A 26 17.96 17.91 3.45
CA LEU A 26 17.21 16.78 4.01
C LEU A 26 18.09 15.89 4.89
N ASN A 27 19.34 16.28 5.16
CA ASN A 27 20.36 15.46 5.83
C ASN A 27 20.67 14.14 5.10
N GLU A 28 20.44 14.08 3.79
CA GLU A 28 20.81 12.94 2.95
C GLU A 28 22.17 13.18 2.30
N THR A 29 23.14 12.33 2.61
CA THR A 29 24.53 12.50 2.14
C THR A 29 24.75 11.71 0.86
N TYR A 30 24.77 12.41 -0.28
CA TYR A 30 25.09 11.82 -1.58
C TYR A 30 26.29 12.51 -2.22
N VAL A 31 27.24 11.73 -2.75
CA VAL A 31 28.27 12.29 -3.64
C VAL A 31 27.69 12.37 -5.05
N LYS A 32 28.09 13.39 -5.82
CA LYS A 32 27.66 13.54 -7.23
C LYS A 32 27.85 12.26 -8.05
N GLU A 33 28.93 11.52 -7.80
CA GLU A 33 29.24 10.26 -8.48
C GLU A 33 28.22 9.16 -8.16
N ASP A 34 27.71 9.11 -6.93
CA ASP A 34 26.65 8.18 -6.53
C ASP A 34 25.35 8.48 -7.29
N LEU A 35 24.98 9.77 -7.40
CA LEU A 35 23.81 10.21 -8.17
C LEU A 35 23.95 9.83 -9.64
N LEU A 36 25.13 10.06 -10.23
CA LEU A 36 25.42 9.67 -11.62
C LEU A 36 25.32 8.16 -11.83
N ASN A 37 25.86 7.36 -10.91
CA ASN A 37 25.80 5.91 -11.00
C ASN A 37 24.36 5.40 -10.90
N ASN A 38 23.55 5.97 -10.00
CA ASN A 38 22.13 5.65 -9.87
C ASN A 38 21.35 5.97 -11.14
N ILE A 39 21.54 7.17 -11.70
CA ILE A 39 20.89 7.60 -12.95
C ILE A 39 21.30 6.70 -14.11
N LYS A 40 22.60 6.41 -14.28
CA LYS A 40 23.09 5.52 -15.34
C LYS A 40 22.51 4.11 -15.22
N GLY A 41 22.41 3.60 -14.00
CA GLY A 41 21.77 2.31 -13.70
C GLY A 41 20.29 2.30 -14.09
N LEU A 42 19.55 3.34 -13.71
CA LEU A 42 18.15 3.51 -14.08
C LEU A 42 17.94 3.56 -15.59
N ILE A 43 18.70 4.41 -16.30
CA ILE A 43 18.61 4.53 -17.76
C ILE A 43 18.92 3.18 -18.43
N LYS A 44 19.91 2.44 -17.91
CA LYS A 44 20.24 1.10 -18.42
C LYS A 44 19.09 0.12 -18.22
N MET A 45 18.41 0.14 -17.08
CA MET A 45 17.22 -0.71 -16.83
C MET A 45 16.08 -0.37 -17.80
N ALA A 46 15.79 0.92 -17.97
CA ALA A 46 14.79 1.39 -18.94
C ALA A 46 15.13 0.95 -20.38
N TYR A 47 16.39 1.11 -20.79
CA TYR A 47 16.86 0.75 -22.13
C TYR A 47 16.81 -0.76 -22.40
N LEU A 48 17.12 -1.59 -21.39
CA LEU A 48 17.11 -3.04 -21.52
C LEU A 48 15.72 -3.66 -21.39
N SER A 49 14.73 -2.89 -20.92
CA SER A 49 13.35 -3.34 -20.90
C SER A 49 12.88 -3.62 -22.33
N ARG A 50 12.66 -4.89 -22.65
CA ARG A 50 12.27 -5.38 -23.98
C ARG A 50 10.76 -5.33 -24.21
N GLU A 51 10.00 -4.83 -23.25
CA GLU A 51 8.54 -4.79 -23.33
C GLU A 51 8.12 -3.58 -24.19
N MET A 52 7.19 -3.79 -25.12
CA MET A 52 6.53 -2.74 -25.90
C MET A 52 5.46 -2.01 -25.07
N GLU A 53 5.75 -1.84 -23.79
CA GLU A 53 4.89 -1.18 -22.82
C GLU A 53 5.66 -0.02 -22.20
N ASP A 54 4.90 0.97 -21.74
CA ASP A 54 5.46 2.08 -20.97
C ASP A 54 6.02 1.52 -19.66
N VAL A 55 7.30 1.75 -19.40
CA VAL A 55 7.97 1.27 -18.20
C VAL A 55 8.51 2.42 -17.37
N SER A 56 8.38 2.27 -16.06
CA SER A 56 8.91 3.22 -15.08
C SER A 56 9.79 2.49 -14.08
N PHE A 57 10.97 3.02 -13.82
CA PHE A 57 11.87 2.53 -12.78
C PHE A 57 12.21 3.65 -11.81
N THR A 58 12.34 3.31 -10.53
CA THR A 58 12.66 4.26 -9.46
C THR A 58 13.91 3.82 -8.70
N SER A 59 14.72 4.78 -8.26
CA SER A 59 15.85 4.57 -7.35
C SER A 59 16.10 5.83 -6.54
N GLY A 60 15.87 5.74 -5.22
CA GLY A 60 15.85 6.91 -4.34
C GLY A 60 14.84 7.95 -4.85
N HIS A 61 15.32 9.17 -5.10
CA HIS A 61 14.51 10.27 -5.63
C HIS A 61 14.41 10.31 -7.16
N PHE A 62 15.05 9.39 -7.88
CA PHE A 62 15.06 9.42 -9.34
C PHE A 62 14.04 8.46 -9.93
N ILE A 63 13.36 8.92 -10.98
CA ILE A 63 12.40 8.16 -11.75
C ILE A 63 12.80 8.26 -13.22
N ILE A 64 12.93 7.13 -13.90
CA ILE A 64 13.08 7.09 -15.36
C ILE A 64 11.81 6.47 -15.95
N ASN A 65 11.24 7.15 -16.94
CA ASN A 65 10.16 6.64 -17.74
C ASN A 65 10.69 6.36 -19.14
N ARG A 66 10.26 5.25 -19.72
CA ARG A 66 10.40 4.96 -21.14
C ARG A 66 9.01 4.71 -21.68
N SER A 67 8.60 5.54 -22.63
CA SER A 67 7.28 5.47 -23.24
C SER A 67 7.38 5.34 -24.76
N TYR A 68 6.29 4.84 -25.35
CA TYR A 68 6.15 4.72 -26.80
C TYR A 68 5.16 5.75 -27.32
N TYR A 69 5.64 6.67 -28.16
CA TYR A 69 4.80 7.58 -28.92
C TYR A 69 4.42 6.92 -30.25
N GLU A 70 3.11 6.81 -30.51
CA GLU A 70 2.53 6.20 -31.71
C GLU A 70 3.03 4.76 -32.01
N GLY A 71 3.53 4.04 -31.00
CA GLY A 71 4.03 2.66 -31.13
C GLY A 71 5.39 2.51 -31.83
N GLU A 72 6.01 3.61 -32.27
CA GLU A 72 7.25 3.60 -33.04
C GLU A 72 8.37 4.43 -32.38
N GLU A 73 8.06 5.59 -31.82
CA GLU A 73 9.06 6.47 -31.21
C GLU A 73 9.23 6.17 -29.72
N VAL A 74 10.47 5.92 -29.30
CA VAL A 74 10.81 5.66 -27.91
C VAL A 74 11.29 6.95 -27.25
N GLN A 75 10.53 7.43 -26.27
CA GLN A 75 10.90 8.58 -25.44
C GLN A 75 11.45 8.10 -24.09
N TYR A 76 12.46 8.80 -23.58
CA TYR A 76 13.00 8.59 -22.23
C TYR A 76 12.91 9.89 -21.44
N ASP A 77 12.33 9.83 -20.25
CA ASP A 77 12.16 10.99 -19.36
C ASP A 77 12.73 10.67 -17.99
N LEU A 78 13.74 11.42 -17.56
CA LEU A 78 14.34 11.32 -16.23
C LEU A 78 13.79 12.44 -15.34
N SER A 79 13.36 12.11 -14.13
CA SER A 79 12.79 13.05 -13.16
C SER A 79 13.40 12.87 -11.77
N PHE A 80 13.46 13.95 -11.00
CA PHE A 80 13.80 13.96 -9.57
C PHE A 80 12.55 14.32 -8.77
N LEU A 81 12.11 13.43 -7.89
CA LEU A 81 10.89 13.56 -7.09
C LEU A 81 11.20 13.51 -5.59
N LEU A 82 10.63 14.47 -4.86
CA LEU A 82 10.61 14.51 -3.40
C LEU A 82 9.19 14.39 -2.91
N GLU A 83 8.88 13.29 -2.23
CA GLU A 83 7.61 13.11 -1.54
C GLU A 83 7.74 13.56 -0.09
N VAL A 84 7.07 14.65 0.27
CA VAL A 84 7.00 15.11 1.66
C VAL A 84 5.75 14.53 2.30
N ASN A 85 5.93 13.43 3.04
CA ASN A 85 4.85 12.82 3.83
C ASN A 85 4.87 13.39 5.25
N SER A 86 3.88 14.23 5.60
CA SER A 86 3.71 14.69 6.98
C SER A 86 2.89 13.68 7.78
N ASN A 87 3.54 12.90 8.63
CA ASN A 87 2.85 12.05 9.59
C ASN A 87 2.71 12.81 10.91
N LEU A 88 1.50 13.28 11.20
CA LEU A 88 1.17 13.83 12.51
C LEU A 88 0.80 12.68 13.45
N SER A 89 1.67 12.41 14.41
CA SER A 89 1.40 11.52 15.53
C SER A 89 1.31 12.37 16.79
N TYR A 90 0.21 12.23 17.52
CA TYR A 90 0.06 12.77 18.87
C TYR A 90 -0.01 11.60 19.84
N GLU A 91 0.90 11.55 20.80
CA GLU A 91 0.70 10.71 21.97
C GLU A 91 -0.42 11.30 22.81
N LEU A 92 -1.43 10.50 23.09
CA LEU A 92 -2.51 10.90 23.98
C LEU A 92 -1.95 10.93 25.41
N GLU A 93 -2.21 12.01 26.16
CA GLU A 93 -1.83 12.11 27.59
C GLU A 93 -2.41 10.96 28.43
N LYS A 94 -3.53 10.38 27.97
CA LYS A 94 -4.07 9.12 28.46
C LYS A 94 -4.61 8.32 27.26
N PRO A 95 -4.38 7.00 27.19
CA PRO A 95 -5.06 6.17 26.19
C PRO A 95 -6.57 6.38 26.34
N PHE A 96 -7.30 6.39 25.22
CA PHE A 96 -8.76 6.32 25.30
C PHE A 96 -9.13 5.13 26.18
N GLU A 97 -10.04 5.33 27.14
CA GLU A 97 -10.77 4.22 27.74
C GLU A 97 -11.66 3.64 26.63
N THR A 98 -11.08 2.85 25.75
CA THR A 98 -11.86 1.89 25.00
C THR A 98 -12.40 0.93 26.06
N LYS A 99 -13.66 1.13 26.45
CA LYS A 99 -14.51 -0.05 26.53
C LYS A 99 -14.27 -0.74 25.19
N ASN A 100 -13.55 -1.86 25.21
CA ASN A 100 -13.34 -2.70 24.05
C ASN A 100 -14.73 -3.16 23.59
N ILE A 101 -15.44 -2.29 22.89
CA ILE A 101 -16.59 -2.65 22.12
C ILE A 101 -15.97 -3.08 20.81
N ASN A 102 -15.50 -4.33 20.76
CA ASN A 102 -15.11 -4.95 19.51
C ASN A 102 -16.40 -4.98 18.68
N GLU A 103 -16.59 -4.00 17.79
CA GLU A 103 -17.83 -3.82 17.01
C GLU A 103 -18.21 -5.11 16.27
N LYS A 104 -17.21 -5.95 15.95
CA LYS A 104 -17.38 -7.29 15.41
C LYS A 104 -18.01 -8.26 16.41
N GLU A 105 -17.63 -8.24 17.68
CA GLU A 105 -18.24 -9.07 18.74
C GLU A 105 -19.68 -8.63 19.02
N VAL A 106 -19.96 -7.32 19.06
CA VAL A 106 -21.34 -6.82 19.22
C VAL A 106 -22.22 -7.23 18.04
N LEU A 107 -21.71 -7.11 16.82
CA LEU A 107 -22.43 -7.53 15.62
C LEU A 107 -22.62 -9.06 15.59
N LEU A 108 -21.63 -9.83 16.03
CA LEU A 108 -21.70 -11.29 16.12
C LEU A 108 -22.74 -11.72 17.16
N LYS A 109 -22.74 -11.10 18.35
CA LYS A 109 -23.71 -11.37 19.41
C LYS A 109 -25.15 -11.12 18.94
N LYS A 110 -25.42 -9.98 18.28
CA LYS A 110 -26.74 -9.68 17.71
C LYS A 110 -27.21 -10.74 16.70
N LYS A 111 -26.32 -11.18 15.81
CA LYS A 111 -26.63 -12.25 14.84
C LYS A 111 -26.91 -13.60 15.53
N LEU A 112 -26.19 -13.91 16.60
CA LEU A 112 -26.43 -15.12 17.39
C LEU A 112 -27.78 -15.05 18.12
N GLU A 113 -28.14 -13.90 18.69
CA GLU A 113 -29.45 -13.67 19.33
C GLU A 113 -30.61 -13.81 18.32
N GLU A 114 -30.45 -13.29 17.10
CA GLU A 114 -31.42 -13.48 16.00
C GLU A 114 -31.58 -14.97 15.63
N LEU A 115 -30.46 -15.69 15.48
CA LEU A 115 -30.49 -17.13 15.19
C LEU A 115 -31.11 -17.94 16.33
N LEU A 116 -30.87 -17.55 17.58
CA LEU A 116 -31.46 -18.18 18.76
C LEU A 116 -33.00 -18.04 18.73
N LEU A 117 -33.51 -16.85 18.41
CA LEU A 117 -34.93 -16.60 18.29
C LEU A 117 -35.57 -17.46 17.18
N ILE A 118 -34.94 -17.54 16.01
CA ILE A 118 -35.41 -18.35 14.89
C ILE A 118 -35.49 -19.83 15.28
N ASN A 119 -34.43 -20.38 15.86
CA ASN A 119 -34.41 -21.80 16.26
C ASN A 119 -35.39 -22.08 17.41
N THR A 120 -35.56 -21.15 18.34
CA THR A 120 -36.54 -21.29 19.44
C THR A 120 -37.97 -21.30 18.92
N ASN A 121 -38.31 -20.44 17.97
CA ASN A 121 -39.64 -20.43 17.36
C ASN A 121 -39.88 -21.69 16.54
N ALA A 122 -38.89 -22.13 15.75
CA ALA A 122 -38.99 -23.38 14.98
C ALA A 122 -39.11 -24.62 15.89
N TYR A 123 -38.40 -24.66 17.03
CA TYR A 123 -38.55 -25.72 18.01
C TYR A 123 -39.95 -25.73 18.64
N LYS A 124 -40.52 -24.56 18.97
CA LYS A 124 -41.90 -24.46 19.49
C LYS A 124 -42.96 -24.97 18.51
N GLU A 125 -42.72 -24.79 17.21
CA GLU A 125 -43.60 -25.28 16.13
C GLU A 125 -43.43 -26.79 15.88
N ASP A 126 -42.22 -27.33 16.10
CA ASP A 126 -41.86 -28.74 15.92
C ASP A 126 -41.06 -29.28 17.12
N ASN A 127 -41.75 -29.45 18.26
CA ASN A 127 -41.19 -29.74 19.60
C ASN A 127 -40.33 -31.03 19.71
N ASN A 128 -40.28 -31.87 18.68
CA ASN A 128 -39.50 -33.12 18.68
C ASN A 128 -38.29 -33.07 17.75
N ASN A 129 -37.99 -31.89 17.18
CA ASN A 129 -36.85 -31.74 16.30
C ASN A 129 -35.58 -31.48 17.11
N TYR A 130 -34.89 -32.57 17.43
CA TYR A 130 -33.61 -32.57 18.14
C TYR A 130 -32.53 -31.69 17.48
N THR A 131 -32.68 -31.36 16.19
CA THR A 131 -31.78 -30.44 15.49
C THR A 131 -31.92 -29.02 16.02
N TYR A 132 -33.15 -28.53 16.23
CA TYR A 132 -33.36 -27.18 16.75
C TYR A 132 -32.95 -27.08 18.22
N GLU A 133 -33.23 -28.11 19.02
CA GLU A 133 -32.76 -28.19 20.41
C GLU A 133 -31.22 -28.13 20.51
N ALA A 134 -30.52 -28.93 19.70
CA ALA A 134 -29.06 -28.93 19.65
C ALA A 134 -28.49 -27.59 19.16
N ASN A 135 -29.16 -26.93 18.21
CA ASN A 135 -28.75 -25.61 17.72
C ASN A 135 -28.93 -24.52 18.79
N ILE A 136 -30.06 -24.52 19.51
CA ILE A 136 -30.33 -23.60 20.62
C ILE A 136 -29.20 -23.68 21.64
N GLN A 137 -28.90 -24.88 22.16
CA GLN A 137 -27.85 -25.08 23.16
C GLN A 137 -26.46 -24.64 22.67
N ARG A 138 -26.16 -24.81 21.38
CA ARG A 138 -24.88 -24.36 20.79
C ARG A 138 -24.80 -22.85 20.70
N ILE A 139 -25.88 -22.20 20.27
CA ILE A 139 -25.94 -20.74 20.13
C ILE A 139 -25.87 -20.08 21.51
N GLU A 140 -26.57 -20.60 22.51
CA GLU A 140 -26.50 -20.11 23.89
C GLU A 140 -25.07 -20.12 24.44
N ARG A 141 -24.34 -21.23 24.27
CA ARG A 141 -22.93 -21.32 24.66
C ARG A 141 -22.03 -20.35 23.91
N MET A 142 -22.29 -20.11 22.63
CA MET A 142 -21.52 -19.12 21.85
C MET A 142 -21.77 -17.69 22.34
N ILE A 143 -22.99 -17.37 22.76
CA ILE A 143 -23.34 -16.08 23.36
C ILE A 143 -22.66 -15.93 24.72
N GLU A 144 -22.68 -16.97 25.57
CA GLU A 144 -22.00 -16.97 26.88
C GLU A 144 -20.48 -16.75 26.78
N VAL A 145 -19.84 -17.22 25.71
CA VAL A 145 -18.39 -17.01 25.46
C VAL A 145 -18.08 -15.59 25.00
N LEU A 146 -19.08 -14.86 24.47
CA LEU A 146 -18.94 -13.48 24.01
C LEU A 146 -19.28 -12.43 25.09
N ASP A 147 -19.73 -12.86 26.26
CA ASP A 147 -20.01 -12.02 27.45
C ASP A 147 -18.86 -12.06 28.47
#